data_AF-A0A9E5MHZ0-F1
#
_entry.id   AF-A0A9E5MHZ0-F1
#
_cell.length_a   1.000
_cell.length_b   1.000
_cell.length_c   1.000
_cell.angle_alpha   90.00
_cell.angle_beta   90.00
_cell.angle_gamma   90.00
#
_symmetry.space_group_name_H-M   'P 1'
#
loop_
_entity.id
_entity.type
_entity.pdbx_description
1 polymer ?
#
loop_
_entity_poly.entity_id
_entity_poly.type
_entity_poly.pdbx_seq_one_letter_code
_entity_poly.pdbx_strand_id
1 'polypeptide(L)'
;MTKNSANWRLFGGGGMLLGALLWLIALLVEGAGSGGELTSWLTIIGFLLLGVSGFFLAFGQTGSNGVVGGSVLGKIGFVAFGIGFLMLGLVPLLGVFGVSLPGELLTIGAVLLAIGGVVGAIVVYQKGVARGVARWFFFVPAVLALVWVATTLGWIAIGGNILVTIVAIAYAIAGLLFLLNRR
;
A
#
# COMPACT_ATOMS: atom_id res chain seq x y z
N MET A 1 21.91 17.68 17.33
CA MET A 1 21.19 16.43 16.99
C MET A 1 19.73 16.58 17.41
N THR A 2 18.85 16.96 16.50
CA THR A 2 17.43 17.19 16.80
C THR A 2 16.69 15.86 16.93
N LYS A 3 16.53 15.44 18.18
CA LYS A 3 15.55 14.46 18.67
C LYS A 3 14.15 14.90 18.21
N ASN A 4 13.35 14.00 17.62
CA ASN A 4 11.92 14.13 17.26
C ASN A 4 11.52 14.46 15.79
N SER A 5 12.18 13.88 14.79
CA SER A 5 11.45 13.52 13.56
C SER A 5 10.94 12.10 13.72
N ALA A 6 9.64 11.91 13.89
CA ALA A 6 9.09 10.57 13.99
C ALA A 6 9.45 9.72 12.78
N ASN A 7 9.74 8.44 13.03
CA ASN A 7 10.32 7.52 12.05
C ASN A 7 9.28 6.99 11.04
N TRP A 8 8.49 7.86 10.42
CA TRP A 8 7.57 7.50 9.31
C TRP A 8 8.33 6.85 8.15
N ARG A 9 9.62 7.15 7.98
CA ARG A 9 10.48 6.54 6.97
C ARG A 9 10.73 5.06 7.24
N LEU A 10 11.06 4.72 8.49
CA LEU A 10 11.36 3.35 8.88
C LEU A 10 10.07 2.52 8.94
N PHE A 11 9.05 3.02 9.64
CA PHE A 11 7.83 2.26 9.87
C PHE A 11 6.85 2.35 8.68
N GLY A 12 6.68 3.53 8.10
CA GLY A 12 5.87 3.72 6.89
C GLY A 12 6.60 3.24 5.65
N GLY A 13 7.74 3.84 5.30
CA GLY A 13 8.52 3.45 4.13
C GLY A 13 9.04 2.00 4.19
N GLY A 14 9.66 1.61 5.30
CA GLY A 14 10.15 0.24 5.49
C GLY A 14 9.04 -0.80 5.58
N GLY A 15 7.93 -0.50 6.26
CA GLY A 15 6.74 -1.38 6.29
C GLY A 15 6.13 -1.58 4.90
N MET A 16 6.03 -0.50 4.11
CA MET A 16 5.57 -0.55 2.73
C MET A 16 6.50 -1.40 1.85
N LEU A 17 7.82 -1.22 1.98
CA LEU A 17 8.81 -2.01 1.24
C LEU A 17 8.68 -3.50 1.58
N LEU A 18 8.70 -3.85 2.86
CA LEU A 18 8.61 -5.25 3.29
C LEU A 18 7.28 -5.88 2.87
N GLY A 19 6.16 -5.17 3.06
CA GLY A 19 4.84 -5.67 2.67
C GLY A 19 4.73 -5.91 1.16
N ALA A 20 5.25 -4.98 0.36
CA ALA A 20 5.26 -5.12 -1.10
C ALA A 20 6.21 -6.23 -1.58
N LEU A 21 7.36 -6.44 -0.92
CA LEU A 21 8.26 -7.55 -1.23
C LEU A 21 7.63 -8.90 -0.90
N LEU A 22 6.98 -9.04 0.26
CA LEU A 22 6.28 -10.28 0.61
C LEU A 22 5.16 -10.59 -0.39
N TRP A 23 4.40 -9.57 -0.80
CA TRP A 23 3.38 -9.72 -1.82
C TRP A 23 3.97 -10.11 -3.18
N LEU A 24 5.07 -9.47 -3.60
CA LEU A 24 5.76 -9.82 -4.84
C LEU A 24 6.28 -11.27 -4.81
N ILE A 25 6.84 -11.71 -3.69
CA ILE A 25 7.27 -13.10 -3.52
C ILE A 25 6.07 -14.05 -3.62
N ALA A 26 4.93 -13.72 -3.01
CA ALA A 26 3.72 -14.53 -3.12
C ALA A 26 3.29 -14.72 -4.59
N LEU A 27 3.25 -13.62 -5.37
CA LEU A 27 2.90 -13.66 -6.79
C LEU A 27 3.86 -14.52 -7.62
N LEU A 28 5.17 -14.46 -7.32
CA LEU A 28 6.18 -15.26 -8.01
C LEU A 28 6.08 -16.74 -7.65
N VAL A 29 5.83 -17.08 -6.39
CA VAL A 29 5.64 -18.45 -5.91
C VAL A 29 4.36 -19.07 -6.50
N GLU A 30 3.28 -18.29 -6.58
CA GLU A 30 2.03 -18.69 -7.23
C GLU A 30 2.24 -18.97 -8.72
N GLY A 31 2.91 -18.04 -9.43
CA GLY A 31 3.21 -18.19 -10.85
C GLY A 31 4.11 -19.39 -11.17
N ALA A 32 4.91 -19.85 -10.22
CA ALA A 32 5.74 -21.06 -10.34
C ALA A 32 4.96 -22.37 -10.09
N GLY A 33 3.65 -22.32 -9.78
CA GLY A 33 2.82 -23.50 -9.50
C GLY A 33 2.97 -24.06 -8.08
N SER A 34 3.71 -23.36 -7.22
CA SER A 34 3.96 -23.71 -5.81
C SER A 34 2.99 -23.01 -4.83
N GLY A 35 1.82 -22.60 -5.35
CA GLY A 35 0.85 -21.66 -4.76
C GLY A 35 -0.02 -22.16 -3.61
N GLY A 36 0.50 -23.00 -2.72
CA GLY A 36 -0.24 -23.50 -1.55
C GLY A 36 -0.38 -22.47 -0.42
N GLU A 37 -0.48 -22.98 0.82
CA GLU A 37 -0.69 -22.20 2.04
C GLU A 37 0.31 -21.05 2.24
N LEU A 38 1.57 -21.25 1.81
CA LEU A 38 2.61 -20.23 1.86
C LEU A 38 2.22 -18.94 1.13
N THR A 39 1.61 -19.04 -0.05
CA THR A 39 1.22 -17.88 -0.86
C THR A 39 0.15 -17.06 -0.17
N SER A 40 -0.83 -17.73 0.44
CA SER A 40 -1.88 -17.10 1.25
C SER A 40 -1.28 -16.32 2.42
N TRP A 41 -0.40 -16.95 3.21
CA TRP A 41 0.22 -16.29 4.37
C TRP A 41 1.13 -15.13 3.98
N LEU A 42 1.94 -15.28 2.93
CA LEU A 42 2.77 -14.18 2.42
C LEU A 42 1.90 -12.99 1.97
N THR A 43 0.78 -13.25 1.30
CA THR A 43 -0.16 -12.21 0.87
C THR A 43 -0.83 -11.54 2.07
N ILE A 44 -1.31 -12.31 3.05
CA ILE A 44 -1.94 -11.79 4.28
C ILE A 44 -0.97 -10.87 5.03
N ILE A 45 0.25 -11.34 5.28
CA ILE A 45 1.26 -10.55 6.01
C ILE A 45 1.68 -9.34 5.17
N GLY A 46 1.86 -9.50 3.86
CA GLY A 46 2.20 -8.42 2.94
C GLY A 46 1.17 -7.28 2.97
N PHE A 47 -0.11 -7.62 2.88
CA PHE A 47 -1.22 -6.65 2.94
C PHE A 47 -1.41 -6.05 4.32
N LEU A 48 -1.19 -6.82 5.39
CA LEU A 48 -1.17 -6.29 6.75
C LEU A 48 -0.08 -5.20 6.91
N LEU A 49 1.13 -5.48 6.44
CA LEU A 49 2.25 -4.53 6.51
C LEU A 49 2.00 -3.29 5.65
N LEU A 50 1.47 -3.45 4.44
CA LEU A 50 1.07 -2.33 3.57
C LEU A 50 -0.05 -1.49 4.23
N GLY A 51 -1.05 -2.15 4.82
CA GLY A 51 -2.11 -1.49 5.56
C GLY A 51 -1.58 -0.64 6.71
N VAL A 52 -0.81 -1.26 7.61
CA VAL A 52 -0.17 -0.61 8.76
C VAL A 52 0.80 0.50 8.32
N SER A 53 1.52 0.31 7.21
CA SER A 53 2.40 1.33 6.67
C SER A 53 1.66 2.63 6.33
N GLY A 54 0.42 2.54 5.83
CA GLY A 54 -0.44 3.70 5.57
C GLY A 54 -0.64 4.56 6.83
N PHE A 55 -0.96 3.92 7.96
CA PHE A 55 -1.11 4.62 9.23
C PHE A 55 0.20 5.30 9.68
N PHE A 56 1.34 4.64 9.52
CA PHE A 56 2.64 5.25 9.84
C PHE A 56 3.03 6.38 8.87
N LEU A 57 2.62 6.31 7.59
CA LEU A 57 2.79 7.41 6.65
C LEU A 57 1.89 8.61 7.01
N ALA A 58 0.71 8.38 7.60
CA ALA A 58 -0.17 9.44 8.10
C ALA A 58 0.34 10.10 9.40
N PHE A 59 0.69 9.28 10.41
CA PHE A 59 0.87 9.73 11.79
C PHE A 59 2.30 9.55 12.34
N GLY A 60 3.19 8.89 11.60
CA GLY A 60 4.47 8.45 12.16
C GLY A 60 4.30 7.49 13.35
N GLN A 61 5.39 7.19 14.04
CA GLN A 61 5.41 6.14 15.07
C GLN A 61 4.67 6.51 16.37
N THR A 62 4.67 7.78 16.78
CA THR A 62 4.20 8.22 18.10
C THR A 62 3.04 9.22 18.03
N GLY A 63 2.19 9.14 17.01
CA GLY A 63 1.09 10.12 16.81
C GLY A 63 1.55 11.51 16.34
N SER A 64 2.81 11.61 15.94
CA SER A 64 3.43 12.76 15.28
C SER A 64 2.81 13.07 13.90
N ASN A 65 3.49 13.92 13.13
CA ASN A 65 3.18 14.09 11.71
C ASN A 65 4.03 13.11 10.87
N GLY A 66 3.36 12.32 10.02
CA GLY A 66 4.04 11.46 9.04
C GLY A 66 4.47 12.22 7.78
N VAL A 67 4.53 11.52 6.64
CA VAL A 67 4.97 12.08 5.35
C VAL A 67 4.03 13.17 4.80
N VAL A 68 2.82 13.28 5.35
CA VAL A 68 1.82 14.31 5.00
C VAL A 68 1.80 15.51 5.95
N GLY A 69 2.74 15.60 6.89
CA GLY A 69 2.76 16.68 7.86
C GLY A 69 1.48 16.69 8.71
N GLY A 70 1.02 17.89 9.09
CA GLY A 70 -0.24 18.10 9.81
C GLY A 70 -1.49 18.06 8.93
N SER A 71 -1.41 17.59 7.67
CA SER A 71 -2.56 17.60 6.75
C SER A 71 -3.63 16.61 7.18
N VAL A 72 -4.82 17.11 7.54
CA VAL A 72 -5.99 16.25 7.82
C VAL A 72 -6.35 15.43 6.57
N LEU A 73 -6.40 16.06 5.40
CA LEU A 73 -6.73 15.38 4.14
C LEU A 73 -5.71 14.27 3.81
N GLY A 74 -4.41 14.51 4.04
CA GLY A 74 -3.38 13.49 3.81
C GLY A 74 -3.48 12.34 4.79
N LYS A 75 -3.82 12.62 6.05
CA LYS A 75 -4.04 11.58 7.08
C LYS A 75 -5.23 10.71 6.70
N ILE A 76 -6.35 11.32 6.31
CA ILE A 76 -7.53 10.59 5.82
C ILE A 76 -7.19 9.74 4.59
N GLY A 77 -6.45 10.31 3.62
CA GLY A 77 -6.02 9.59 2.42
C GLY A 77 -5.20 8.34 2.75
N PHE A 78 -4.18 8.47 3.61
CA PHE A 78 -3.35 7.33 4.00
C PHE A 78 -4.06 6.31 4.91
N VAL A 79 -5.05 6.75 5.71
CA VAL A 79 -5.93 5.84 6.46
C VAL A 79 -6.82 5.06 5.51
N ALA A 80 -7.46 5.71 4.53
CA ALA A 80 -8.25 5.03 3.51
C ALA A 80 -7.41 4.03 2.72
N PHE A 81 -6.20 4.44 2.31
CA PHE A 81 -5.21 3.56 1.69
C PHE A 81 -4.90 2.33 2.55
N GLY A 82 -4.62 2.55 3.83
CA GLY A 82 -4.29 1.49 4.78
C GLY A 82 -5.45 0.52 4.98
N ILE A 83 -6.66 1.04 5.20
CA ILE A 83 -7.90 0.25 5.32
C ILE A 83 -8.15 -0.53 4.04
N GLY A 84 -7.93 0.06 2.86
CA GLY A 84 -8.08 -0.64 1.57
C GLY A 84 -7.22 -1.90 1.50
N PHE A 85 -5.94 -1.81 1.86
CA PHE A 85 -5.06 -2.97 1.95
C PHE A 85 -5.49 -3.99 3.01
N LEU A 86 -5.91 -3.53 4.19
CA LEU A 86 -6.40 -4.44 5.24
C LEU A 86 -7.65 -5.20 4.78
N MET A 87 -8.59 -4.53 4.11
CA MET A 87 -9.79 -5.16 3.56
C MET A 87 -9.44 -6.19 2.47
N LEU A 88 -8.49 -5.87 1.59
CA LEU A 88 -7.99 -6.83 0.61
C LEU A 88 -7.26 -8.01 1.28
N GLY A 89 -6.60 -7.79 2.42
CA GLY A 89 -5.93 -8.83 3.21
C GLY A 89 -6.91 -9.78 3.91
N LEU A 90 -8.13 -9.33 4.18
CA LEU A 90 -9.18 -10.20 4.73
C LEU A 90 -9.61 -11.28 3.75
N VAL A 91 -9.43 -11.10 2.44
CA VAL A 91 -9.82 -12.08 1.41
C VAL A 91 -9.08 -13.39 1.53
N PRO A 92 -7.73 -13.42 1.43
CA PRO A 92 -6.99 -14.65 1.65
C PRO A 92 -7.15 -15.16 3.09
N LEU A 93 -7.26 -14.26 4.08
CA LEU A 93 -7.42 -14.66 5.48
C LEU A 93 -8.71 -15.45 5.72
N LEU A 94 -9.85 -14.93 5.25
CA LEU A 94 -11.14 -15.61 5.39
C LEU A 94 -11.21 -16.85 4.48
N GLY A 95 -10.54 -16.81 3.33
CA GLY A 95 -10.37 -17.96 2.44
C GLY A 95 -9.71 -19.16 3.14
N VAL A 96 -8.74 -18.94 4.03
CA VAL A 96 -8.13 -20.01 4.86
C VAL A 96 -9.18 -20.73 5.73
N PHE A 97 -10.22 -20.03 6.16
CA PHE A 97 -11.32 -20.57 6.96
C PHE A 97 -12.53 -21.03 6.12
N GLY A 98 -12.42 -21.03 4.78
CA GLY A 98 -13.53 -21.37 3.87
C GLY A 98 -14.65 -20.33 3.82
N VAL A 99 -14.39 -19.10 4.26
CA VAL A 99 -15.35 -18.00 4.28
C VAL A 99 -15.05 -17.05 3.12
N SER A 100 -16.08 -16.72 2.35
CA SER A 100 -15.97 -15.70 1.28
C SER A 100 -16.44 -14.33 1.77
N LEU A 101 -15.77 -13.28 1.31
CA LEU A 101 -16.21 -11.90 1.52
C LEU A 101 -17.27 -11.53 0.47
N PRO A 102 -18.30 -10.76 0.86
CA PRO A 102 -19.18 -10.08 -0.08
C PRO A 102 -18.39 -9.25 -1.09
N GLY A 103 -18.77 -9.30 -2.37
CA GLY A 103 -18.10 -8.56 -3.45
C GLY A 103 -18.14 -7.04 -3.25
N GLU A 104 -19.12 -6.54 -2.51
CA GLU A 104 -19.26 -5.14 -2.12
C GLU A 104 -18.11 -4.70 -1.21
N LEU A 105 -17.69 -5.54 -0.26
CA LEU A 105 -16.56 -5.22 0.63
C LEU A 105 -15.24 -5.20 -0.14
N LEU A 106 -15.07 -6.09 -1.12
CA LEU A 106 -13.92 -6.07 -2.03
C LEU A 106 -13.87 -4.76 -2.81
N THR A 107 -15.03 -4.35 -3.33
CA THR A 107 -15.17 -3.10 -4.10
C THR A 107 -14.86 -1.89 -3.23
N ILE A 108 -15.37 -1.84 -1.99
CA ILE A 108 -15.07 -0.77 -1.03
C ILE A 108 -13.57 -0.72 -0.72
N GLY A 109 -12.94 -1.86 -0.43
CA GLY A 109 -11.51 -1.92 -0.17
C GLY A 109 -10.66 -1.41 -1.35
N ALA A 110 -11.03 -1.81 -2.56
CA ALA A 110 -10.36 -1.39 -3.79
C ALA A 110 -10.51 0.13 -4.03
N VAL A 111 -11.71 0.67 -3.84
CA VAL A 111 -11.98 2.12 -3.98
C VAL A 111 -11.21 2.93 -2.92
N LEU A 112 -11.23 2.49 -1.66
CA LEU A 112 -10.47 3.13 -0.57
C LEU A 112 -8.97 3.14 -0.86
N LEU A 113 -8.42 2.03 -1.36
CA LEU A 113 -7.03 1.93 -1.76
C LEU A 113 -6.67 2.98 -2.81
N ALA A 114 -7.46 3.06 -3.89
CA ALA A 114 -7.14 3.95 -5.00
C ALA A 114 -7.35 5.43 -4.66
N ILE A 115 -8.49 5.80 -4.07
CA ILE A 115 -8.75 7.19 -3.67
C ILE A 115 -7.75 7.62 -2.59
N GLY A 116 -7.54 6.76 -1.58
CA GLY A 116 -6.57 7.01 -0.51
C GLY A 116 -5.16 7.19 -1.04
N GLY A 117 -4.73 6.33 -1.97
CA GLY A 117 -3.44 6.43 -2.65
C GLY A 117 -3.26 7.73 -3.42
N VAL A 118 -4.27 8.15 -4.19
CA VAL A 118 -4.24 9.41 -4.98
C VAL A 118 -4.19 10.63 -4.07
N VAL A 119 -5.08 10.70 -3.07
CA VAL A 119 -5.10 11.81 -2.10
C VAL A 119 -3.78 11.87 -1.33
N GLY A 120 -3.28 10.71 -0.89
CA GLY A 120 -1.98 10.57 -0.24
C GLY A 120 -0.85 11.11 -1.12
N ALA A 121 -0.78 10.70 -2.39
CA ALA A 121 0.23 11.15 -3.34
C ALA A 121 0.21 12.68 -3.55
N ILE A 122 -0.98 13.26 -3.76
CA ILE A 122 -1.15 14.71 -3.91
C ILE A 122 -0.64 15.45 -2.68
N VAL A 123 -0.99 14.99 -1.48
CA VAL A 123 -0.60 15.69 -0.24
C VAL A 123 0.88 15.50 0.07
N VAL A 124 1.46 14.31 -0.16
CA VAL A 124 2.92 14.08 -0.07
C VAL A 124 3.65 15.06 -0.97
N TYR A 125 3.16 15.20 -2.19
CA TYR A 125 3.70 16.16 -3.13
C TYR A 125 3.58 17.59 -2.59
N GLN A 126 2.40 18.03 -2.14
CA GLN A 126 2.22 19.42 -1.70
C GLN A 126 3.00 19.77 -0.43
N LYS A 127 3.10 18.85 0.54
CA LYS A 127 3.69 19.14 1.85
C LYS A 127 5.22 19.13 1.85
N GLY A 128 5.85 18.41 0.92
CA GLY A 128 7.31 18.44 0.78
C GLY A 128 8.08 17.90 1.98
N VAL A 129 7.44 17.08 2.83
CA VAL A 129 8.11 16.34 3.92
C VAL A 129 9.07 15.32 3.32
N ALA A 130 8.60 14.55 2.34
CA ALA A 130 9.46 13.77 1.44
C ALA A 130 10.14 14.69 0.40
N ARG A 131 11.38 14.36 0.01
CA ARG A 131 12.18 15.15 -0.93
C ARG A 131 12.66 14.33 -2.12
N GLY A 132 13.15 15.04 -3.14
CA GLY A 132 13.67 14.43 -4.35
C GLY A 132 12.61 13.56 -5.03
N VAL A 133 13.04 12.41 -5.53
CA VAL A 133 12.17 11.46 -6.25
C VAL A 133 11.06 10.89 -5.36
N ALA A 134 11.32 10.67 -4.07
CA ALA A 134 10.34 10.10 -3.13
C ALA A 134 9.07 10.95 -3.01
N ARG A 135 9.18 12.27 -3.18
CA ARG A 135 8.05 13.21 -3.17
C ARG A 135 7.03 12.95 -4.28
N TRP A 136 7.51 12.46 -5.43
CA TRP A 136 6.71 12.30 -6.64
C TRP A 136 6.35 10.85 -6.91
N PHE A 137 7.22 9.93 -6.51
CA PHE A 137 7.11 8.55 -6.94
C PHE A 137 5.83 7.86 -6.48
N PHE A 138 5.24 8.28 -5.35
CA PHE A 138 4.00 7.68 -4.86
C PHE A 138 2.80 7.87 -5.81
N PHE A 139 2.88 8.79 -6.78
CA PHE A 139 1.89 8.85 -7.87
C PHE A 139 1.88 7.59 -8.73
N VAL A 140 3.01 6.91 -8.91
CA VAL A 140 3.11 5.69 -9.74
C VAL A 140 2.24 4.57 -9.17
N PRO A 141 2.43 4.09 -7.92
CA PRO A 141 1.55 3.07 -7.36
C PRO A 141 0.10 3.56 -7.18
N ALA A 142 -0.14 4.86 -6.95
CA ALA A 142 -1.50 5.41 -6.87
C ALA A 142 -2.26 5.31 -8.20
N VAL A 143 -1.61 5.65 -9.32
CA VAL A 143 -2.20 5.50 -10.66
C VAL A 143 -2.40 4.03 -11.01
N LEU A 144 -1.42 3.18 -10.71
CA LEU A 144 -1.56 1.74 -10.93
C LEU A 144 -2.68 1.12 -10.09
N ALA A 145 -2.91 1.60 -8.87
CA ALA A 145 -4.04 1.20 -8.05
C ALA A 145 -5.39 1.59 -8.69
N LEU A 146 -5.49 2.77 -9.30
CA LEU A 146 -6.69 3.14 -10.07
C LEU A 146 -6.93 2.20 -11.25
N VAL A 147 -5.87 1.86 -11.99
CA VAL A 147 -5.96 0.91 -13.12
C VAL A 147 -6.37 -0.48 -12.62
N TRP A 148 -5.84 -0.90 -11.47
CA TRP A 148 -6.23 -2.17 -10.85
C TRP A 148 -7.70 -2.16 -10.44
N VAL A 149 -8.20 -1.10 -9.80
CA VAL A 149 -9.63 -0.95 -9.47
C VAL A 149 -10.49 -1.00 -10.73
N ALA A 150 -10.13 -0.25 -11.77
CA ALA A 150 -10.88 -0.25 -13.02
C ALA A 150 -10.92 -1.64 -13.68
N THR A 151 -9.84 -2.43 -13.54
CA THR A 151 -9.79 -3.83 -14.01
C THR A 151 -10.70 -4.73 -13.16
N THR A 152 -10.67 -4.60 -11.83
CA THR A 152 -11.53 -5.35 -10.91
C THR A 152 -13.01 -5.07 -11.12
N LEU A 153 -13.36 -3.83 -11.51
CA LEU A 153 -14.73 -3.43 -11.85
C LEU A 153 -15.15 -3.83 -13.27
N GLY A 154 -14.27 -4.45 -14.05
CA GLY A 154 -14.55 -4.86 -15.42
C GLY A 154 -14.59 -3.71 -16.44
N TRP A 155 -14.09 -2.53 -16.10
CA TRP A 155 -14.06 -1.37 -17.01
C TRP A 155 -12.91 -1.45 -18.01
N ILE A 156 -11.84 -2.16 -17.67
CA ILE A 156 -10.64 -2.34 -18.50
C ILE A 156 -10.21 -3.81 -18.43
N ALA A 157 -9.84 -4.40 -19.57
CA ALA A 157 -9.30 -5.75 -19.64
C ALA A 157 -7.77 -5.72 -19.74
N ILE A 158 -7.10 -5.94 -18.60
CA ILE A 158 -5.65 -6.14 -18.53
C ILE A 158 -5.41 -7.50 -17.88
N GLY A 159 -4.39 -8.24 -18.33
CA GLY A 159 -3.99 -9.49 -17.69
C GLY A 159 -3.69 -9.25 -16.20
N GLY A 160 -4.56 -9.76 -15.33
CA GLY A 160 -4.58 -9.43 -13.89
C GLY A 160 -3.23 -9.65 -13.21
N ASN A 161 -2.55 -10.77 -13.50
CA ASN A 161 -1.28 -11.11 -12.88
C ASN A 161 -0.15 -10.12 -13.22
N ILE A 162 -0.11 -9.62 -14.46
CA ILE A 162 0.93 -8.66 -14.89
C ILE A 162 0.72 -7.31 -14.18
N LEU A 163 -0.52 -6.80 -14.19
CA LEU A 163 -0.85 -5.52 -13.55
C LEU A 163 -0.56 -5.57 -12.05
N VAL A 164 -1.02 -6.63 -11.38
CA VAL A 164 -0.84 -6.81 -9.93
C VAL A 164 0.64 -6.93 -9.56
N THR A 165 1.45 -7.60 -10.38
CA THR A 165 2.91 -7.67 -10.20
C THR A 165 3.56 -6.29 -10.31
N ILE A 166 3.19 -5.50 -11.32
CA ILE A 166 3.71 -4.14 -11.51
C ILE A 166 3.30 -3.23 -10.33
N VAL A 167 2.06 -3.37 -9.83
CA VAL A 167 1.59 -2.66 -8.64
C VAL A 167 2.46 -2.99 -7.42
N ALA A 168 2.73 -4.28 -7.17
CA ALA A 168 3.60 -4.71 -6.07
C ALA A 168 5.01 -4.11 -6.18
N ILE A 169 5.62 -4.16 -7.37
CA ILE A 169 6.93 -3.54 -7.65
C ILE A 169 6.89 -2.03 -7.37
N ALA A 170 5.85 -1.33 -7.82
CA ALA A 170 5.71 0.10 -7.61
C ALA A 170 5.61 0.45 -6.11
N TYR A 171 4.87 -0.32 -5.31
CA TYR A 171 4.85 -0.11 -3.86
C TYR A 171 6.21 -0.41 -3.20
N ALA A 172 6.92 -1.43 -3.66
CA ALA A 172 8.26 -1.73 -3.16
C ALA A 172 9.24 -0.58 -3.42
N ILE A 173 9.25 -0.05 -4.64
CA ILE A 173 10.11 1.10 -5.00
C ILE A 173 9.70 2.35 -4.20
N ALA A 174 8.39 2.60 -4.03
CA ALA A 174 7.91 3.72 -3.23
C ALA A 174 8.36 3.60 -1.76
N GLY A 175 8.21 2.41 -1.17
CA GLY A 175 8.67 2.11 0.18
C GLY A 175 10.18 2.32 0.32
N LEU A 176 10.98 1.83 -0.63
CA LEU A 176 12.43 2.02 -0.66
C LEU A 176 12.81 3.52 -0.72
N LEU A 177 12.17 4.28 -1.59
CA LEU A 177 12.43 5.72 -1.73
C LEU A 177 12.06 6.49 -0.46
N PHE A 178 10.94 6.13 0.20
CA PHE A 178 10.57 6.70 1.49
C PHE A 178 11.54 6.32 2.61
N LEU A 179 11.98 5.07 2.67
CA LEU A 179 12.95 4.59 3.64
C LEU A 179 14.28 5.36 3.52
N LEU A 180 14.78 5.53 2.29
CA LEU A 180 16.06 6.18 2.00
C LEU A 180 16.01 7.72 2.06
N ASN A 181 14.83 8.33 2.17
CA ASN A 181 14.66 9.79 2.11
C ASN A 181 15.32 10.53 3.29
N ARG A 182 16.57 11.00 3.18
CA ARG A 182 17.34 11.65 4.27
C ARG A 182 16.76 13.00 4.75
N ARG A 183 15.73 12.93 5.57
CA ARG A 183 15.14 14.00 6.39
C ARG A 183 14.63 13.40 7.69
#